data_AF-A0AAW2WFH3-F1
#
_entry.id   AF-A0AAW2WFH3-F1
#
_cell.length_a   1.000
_cell.length_b   1.000
_cell.length_c   1.000
_cell.angle_alpha   90.00
_cell.angle_beta   90.00
_cell.angle_gamma   90.00
#
_symmetry.space_group_name_H-M   'P 1'
#
loop_
_entity.id
_entity.type
_entity.pdbx_description
1 polymer ?
#
loop_
_entity_poly.entity_id
_entity_poly.type
_entity_poly.pdbx_seq_one_letter_code
_entity_poly.pdbx_strand_id
1 'polypeptide(L)'
;MPDELPRKLSPKRAVDHEIELVPGTKPPAKAPYRMSQPELVELRKQLKEMLESGIIKPTESLYGAPVLFQKKADGSLRMCYDYRALNKITVKNKYPIPLVADCFDRLSRAKYFTKIDLSRATGRSESRRAMRRRRHLSRGMELSSFLSCLSA
;
A
#
# COMPACT_ATOMS: atom_id res chain seq x y z
N MET A 1 11.21 16.98 12.12
CA MET A 1 11.18 15.97 11.03
C MET A 1 11.23 16.76 9.73
N PRO A 2 11.93 16.33 8.66
CA PRO A 2 11.87 17.05 7.40
C PRO A 2 10.42 17.05 6.88
N ASP A 3 9.92 18.23 6.52
CA ASP A 3 8.52 18.46 6.11
C ASP A 3 8.19 17.78 4.78
N GLU A 4 9.19 17.59 3.93
CA GLU A 4 9.05 16.96 2.61
C GLU A 4 9.98 15.77 2.44
N LEU A 5 9.47 14.77 1.73
CA LEU A 5 10.19 13.52 1.46
C LEU A 5 10.74 13.51 0.05
N PRO A 6 11.84 12.78 -0.19
CA PRO A 6 12.34 12.59 -1.54
C PRO A 6 11.28 11.87 -2.37
N ARG A 7 10.89 12.50 -3.49
CA ARG A 7 9.87 12.03 -4.44
C ARG A 7 10.28 10.78 -5.22
N LYS A 8 11.55 10.39 -5.16
CA LYS A 8 12.09 9.23 -5.90
C LYS A 8 11.86 7.93 -5.13
N LEU A 9 11.46 6.88 -5.86
CA LEU A 9 11.43 5.51 -5.35
C LEU A 9 12.80 5.11 -4.78
N SER A 10 12.80 4.23 -3.78
CA SER A 10 14.05 3.68 -3.27
C SER A 10 14.79 2.90 -4.35
N PRO A 11 16.13 2.87 -4.32
CA PRO A 11 16.92 2.05 -5.22
C PRO A 11 16.51 0.57 -5.08
N LYS A 12 16.69 -0.19 -6.17
CA LYS A 12 16.38 -1.62 -6.18
C LYS A 12 17.20 -2.33 -5.10
N ARG A 13 16.56 -3.20 -4.34
CA ARG A 13 17.21 -4.05 -3.33
C ARG A 13 17.20 -5.51 -3.78
N ALA A 14 17.99 -6.35 -3.11
CA ALA A 14 18.03 -7.79 -3.39
C ALA A 14 16.70 -8.50 -3.06
N VAL A 15 15.94 -7.97 -2.11
CA VAL A 15 14.66 -8.52 -1.65
C VAL A 15 13.54 -7.55 -2.02
N ASP A 16 12.63 -8.00 -2.88
CA ASP A 16 11.37 -7.32 -3.19
C ASP A 16 10.25 -7.89 -2.31
N HIS A 17 9.20 -7.10 -2.08
CA HIS A 17 8.02 -7.61 -1.38
C HIS A 17 7.18 -8.46 -2.33
N GLU A 18 6.99 -9.74 -1.98
CA GLU A 18 6.12 -10.65 -2.69
C GLU A 18 4.85 -10.94 -1.88
N ILE A 19 3.69 -10.90 -2.54
CA ILE A 19 2.39 -11.20 -1.97
C ILE A 19 1.98 -12.55 -2.55
N GLU A 20 2.16 -13.61 -1.76
CA GLU A 20 1.75 -14.96 -2.14
C GLU A 20 0.24 -15.11 -1.97
N LEU A 21 -0.41 -15.65 -2.99
CA LEU A 21 -1.85 -15.93 -2.99
C LEU A 21 -2.08 -17.44 -2.89
N VAL A 22 -3.18 -17.82 -2.25
CA VAL A 22 -3.62 -19.21 -2.21
C VAL A 22 -3.89 -19.71 -3.64
N PRO A 23 -3.31 -20.85 -4.06
CA PRO A 23 -3.52 -21.38 -5.40
C PRO A 23 -5.00 -21.64 -5.71
N GLY A 24 -5.45 -21.26 -6.91
CA GLY A 24 -6.82 -21.50 -7.37
C GLY A 24 -7.86 -20.47 -6.92
N THR A 25 -7.48 -19.43 -6.19
CA THR A 25 -8.42 -18.36 -5.81
C THR A 25 -8.73 -17.41 -6.96
N LYS A 26 -9.98 -16.99 -7.07
CA LYS A 26 -10.39 -15.93 -8.01
C LYS A 26 -9.88 -14.56 -7.53
N PRO A 27 -9.44 -13.68 -8.45
CA PRO A 27 -9.02 -12.33 -8.08
C PRO A 27 -10.19 -11.54 -7.51
N PRO A 28 -10.06 -10.91 -6.32
CA PRO A 28 -11.09 -10.05 -5.78
C PRO A 28 -11.16 -8.74 -6.56
N ALA A 29 -12.33 -8.45 -7.13
CA ALA A 29 -12.68 -7.16 -7.70
C ALA A 29 -13.92 -6.63 -6.98
N LYS A 30 -13.72 -5.58 -6.18
CA LYS A 30 -14.82 -4.89 -5.48
C LYS A 30 -15.08 -3.55 -6.14
N ALA A 31 -16.35 -3.21 -6.31
CA ALA A 31 -16.75 -1.89 -6.79
C ALA A 31 -16.31 -0.77 -5.83
N PRO A 32 -15.95 0.42 -6.34
CA PRO A 32 -15.69 1.60 -5.53
C PRO A 32 -16.87 1.94 -4.60
N TYR A 33 -16.57 2.43 -3.40
CA TYR A 33 -17.60 2.97 -2.52
C TYR A 33 -18.12 4.31 -3.07
N ARG A 34 -19.39 4.64 -2.75
CA ARG A 34 -19.94 5.97 -3.05
C ARG A 34 -19.20 7.02 -2.23
N MET A 35 -18.72 8.06 -2.89
CA MET A 35 -17.99 9.17 -2.28
C MET A 35 -18.76 10.48 -2.45
N SER A 36 -18.59 11.39 -1.50
CA SER A 36 -19.04 12.77 -1.59
C SER A 36 -18.13 13.61 -2.49
N GLN A 37 -18.61 14.77 -2.94
CA GLN A 37 -17.83 15.66 -3.81
C GLN A 37 -16.46 16.06 -3.20
N PRO A 38 -16.36 16.43 -1.91
CA PRO A 38 -15.07 16.77 -1.30
C PRO A 38 -14.09 15.58 -1.28
N GLU A 39 -14.60 14.36 -1.05
CA GLU A 39 -13.78 13.15 -1.07
C GLU A 39 -13.26 12.82 -2.48
N LEU A 40 -14.06 13.05 -3.52
CA LEU A 40 -13.62 12.88 -4.90
C LEU A 40 -12.53 13.87 -5.30
N VAL A 41 -12.62 15.12 -4.86
CA VAL A 41 -11.59 16.14 -5.09
C VAL A 41 -10.28 15.72 -4.42
N GLU A 42 -10.35 15.29 -3.16
CA GLU A 42 -9.17 14.84 -2.42
C GLU A 42 -8.57 13.55 -3.01
N LEU A 43 -9.42 12.62 -3.45
CA LEU A 43 -8.98 11.41 -4.15
C LEU A 43 -8.16 11.74 -5.40
N ARG A 44 -8.68 12.62 -6.26
CA ARG A 44 -7.98 13.04 -7.49
C ARG A 44 -6.65 13.70 -7.17
N LYS A 45 -6.60 14.54 -6.14
CA LYS A 45 -5.38 15.21 -5.68
C LYS A 45 -4.32 14.20 -5.22
N GLN A 46 -4.66 13.31 -4.29
CA GLN A 46 -3.69 12.32 -3.76
C GLN A 46 -3.24 11.32 -4.84
N LEU A 47 -4.14 10.89 -5.74
CA LEU A 47 -3.77 10.03 -6.86
C LEU A 47 -2.76 10.71 -7.80
N LYS A 48 -2.95 11.99 -8.12
CA LYS A 48 -2.03 12.75 -8.97
C LYS A 48 -0.64 12.85 -8.34
N GLU A 49 -0.57 13.17 -7.06
CA GLU A 49 0.69 13.22 -6.31
C GLU A 49 1.42 11.86 -6.28
N MET A 50 0.66 10.76 -6.13
CA MET A 50 1.22 9.41 -6.12
C MET A 50 1.68 8.95 -7.52
N LEU A 51 1.03 9.41 -8.58
CA LEU A 51 1.46 9.17 -9.96
C LEU A 51 2.74 9.96 -10.29
N GLU A 52 2.80 11.24 -9.92
CA GLU A 52 3.98 12.10 -10.13
C GLU A 52 5.20 11.60 -9.36
N SER A 53 5.00 11.05 -8.15
CA SER A 53 6.07 10.41 -7.37
C SER A 53 6.42 9.00 -7.84
N GLY A 54 5.70 8.45 -8.81
CA GLY A 54 5.95 7.10 -9.36
C GLY A 54 5.68 5.97 -8.36
N ILE A 55 4.96 6.24 -7.26
CA ILE A 55 4.55 5.23 -6.28
C ILE A 55 3.51 4.29 -6.89
N ILE A 56 2.62 4.85 -7.71
CA ILE A 56 1.58 4.12 -8.44
C ILE A 56 1.71 4.38 -9.93
N LYS A 57 1.06 3.53 -10.72
CA LYS A 57 0.93 3.68 -12.17
C LYS A 57 -0.45 3.16 -12.60
N PRO A 58 -1.01 3.63 -13.73
CA PRO A 58 -2.18 3.02 -14.35
C PRO A 58 -1.79 1.67 -14.96
N THR A 59 -2.72 0.73 -14.96
CA THR A 59 -2.44 -0.66 -15.36
C THR A 59 -3.74 -1.37 -15.75
N GLU A 60 -3.64 -2.67 -16.11
CA GLU A 60 -4.68 -3.67 -16.47
C GLU A 60 -4.75 -4.97 -15.60
N SER A 61 -4.99 -4.88 -14.28
CA SER A 61 -5.25 -6.00 -13.37
C SER A 61 -6.72 -6.38 -13.14
N LEU A 62 -6.98 -7.68 -13.05
CA LEU A 62 -8.25 -8.25 -12.58
C LEU A 62 -8.54 -8.03 -11.08
N TYR A 63 -7.61 -7.44 -10.34
CA TYR A 63 -7.72 -7.16 -8.91
C TYR A 63 -8.17 -5.72 -8.70
N GLY A 64 -9.18 -5.53 -7.86
CA GLY A 64 -9.73 -4.21 -7.55
C GLY A 64 -10.03 -4.08 -6.05
N ALA A 65 -9.40 -3.10 -5.41
CA ALA A 65 -9.65 -2.75 -4.02
C ALA A 65 -10.23 -1.33 -3.95
N PRO A 66 -11.41 -1.13 -3.33
CA PRO A 66 -12.00 0.20 -3.21
C PRO A 66 -11.23 1.04 -2.21
N VAL A 67 -11.27 2.35 -2.44
CA VAL A 67 -10.69 3.36 -1.57
C VAL A 67 -11.75 3.88 -0.60
N LEU A 68 -11.35 4.12 0.64
CA LEU A 68 -12.15 4.77 1.68
C LEU A 68 -11.33 5.88 2.34
N PHE A 69 -12.03 6.90 2.85
CA PHE A 69 -11.39 7.99 3.58
C PHE A 69 -11.65 7.88 5.08
N GLN A 70 -10.60 8.10 5.87
CA GLN A 70 -10.70 8.25 7.31
C GLN A 70 -10.30 9.68 7.68
N LYS A 71 -11.16 10.37 8.43
CA LYS A 71 -10.83 11.67 9.01
C LYS A 71 -9.76 11.49 10.08
N LYS A 72 -8.67 12.24 9.97
CA LYS A 72 -7.67 12.39 11.03
C LYS A 72 -8.15 13.41 12.07
N ALA A 73 -7.46 13.46 13.21
CA ALA A 73 -7.73 14.42 14.28
C ALA A 73 -7.54 15.88 13.84
N ASP A 74 -6.68 16.14 12.85
CA ASP A 74 -6.44 17.44 12.23
C ASP A 74 -7.53 17.86 11.21
N GLY A 75 -8.56 17.02 11.01
CA GLY A 75 -9.62 17.25 10.01
C GLY A 75 -9.24 16.82 8.58
N SER A 76 -7.99 16.46 8.32
CA SER A 76 -7.56 15.98 7.00
C SER A 76 -8.08 14.57 6.69
N LEU A 77 -8.29 14.28 5.40
CA LEU A 77 -8.73 12.97 4.95
C LEU A 77 -7.52 12.08 4.62
N ARG A 78 -7.44 10.90 5.26
CA ARG A 78 -6.46 9.87 4.94
C ARG A 78 -7.08 8.88 3.95
N MET A 79 -6.48 8.77 2.77
CA MET A 79 -6.82 7.73 1.80
C MET A 79 -6.38 6.35 2.31
N CYS A 80 -7.32 5.41 2.36
CA CYS A 80 -7.11 4.03 2.81
C CYS A 80 -7.63 3.06 1.75
N TYR A 81 -6.86 2.02 1.43
CA TYR A 81 -7.27 0.99 0.49
C TYR A 81 -7.87 -0.21 1.25
N ASP A 82 -9.07 -0.66 0.87
CA ASP A 82 -9.71 -1.83 1.49
C ASP A 82 -9.16 -3.15 0.91
N TYR A 83 -7.99 -3.56 1.42
CA TYR A 83 -7.39 -4.85 1.08
C TYR A 83 -8.00 -6.03 1.84
N ARG A 84 -9.13 -5.90 2.54
CA ARG A 84 -9.70 -7.02 3.31
C ARG A 84 -10.00 -8.26 2.47
N ALA A 85 -10.45 -8.06 1.23
CA ALA A 85 -10.70 -9.18 0.31
C ALA A 85 -9.40 -9.84 -0.15
N LEU A 86 -8.39 -9.03 -0.46
CA LEU A 86 -7.06 -9.50 -0.82
C LEU A 86 -6.40 -10.26 0.34
N ASN A 87 -6.41 -9.67 1.55
CA ASN A 87 -5.82 -10.25 2.76
C ASN A 87 -6.42 -11.60 3.20
N LYS A 88 -7.62 -11.96 2.70
CA LYS A 88 -8.23 -13.27 2.94
C LYS A 88 -7.65 -14.36 2.04
N ILE A 89 -7.22 -13.99 0.85
CA ILE A 89 -6.64 -14.91 -0.14
C ILE A 89 -5.10 -14.90 -0.13
N THR A 90 -4.48 -14.01 0.65
CA THR A 90 -3.03 -14.01 0.84
C THR A 90 -2.60 -15.11 1.81
N VAL A 91 -1.47 -15.75 1.50
CA VAL A 91 -0.82 -16.68 2.42
C VAL A 91 -0.28 -15.85 3.60
N LYS A 92 -0.73 -16.17 4.82
CA LYS A 92 -0.33 -15.45 6.02
C LYS A 92 1.08 -15.84 6.42
N ASN A 93 2.05 -14.97 6.19
CA ASN A 93 3.39 -15.13 6.75
C ASN A 93 3.35 -14.86 8.26
N LYS A 94 3.43 -15.92 9.07
CA LYS A 94 3.49 -15.82 10.53
C LYS A 94 4.95 -15.70 10.97
N TYR A 95 5.49 -14.49 10.90
CA TYR A 95 6.77 -14.20 11.55
C TYR A 95 6.53 -13.88 13.03
N PRO A 96 7.21 -14.57 13.97
CA PRO A 96 7.04 -14.29 15.39
C PRO A 96 7.62 -12.91 15.70
N ILE A 97 6.75 -11.96 16.03
CA ILE A 97 7.18 -10.67 16.57
C ILE A 97 7.63 -10.93 18.01
N PRO A 98 8.86 -10.55 18.39
CA PRO A 98 9.35 -10.77 19.75
C PRO A 98 8.46 -10.04 20.76
N LEU A 99 8.35 -10.60 21.96
CA LEU A 99 7.61 -9.93 23.02
C LEU A 99 8.33 -8.63 23.40
N VAL A 100 7.55 -7.64 23.83
CA VAL A 100 8.09 -6.35 24.26
C VAL A 100 9.04 -6.53 25.45
N ALA A 101 8.72 -7.45 26.39
CA ALA A 101 9.60 -7.81 27.50
C ALA A 101 10.96 -8.35 27.02
N ASP A 102 10.96 -9.30 26.07
CA ASP A 102 12.20 -9.86 25.50
C ASP A 102 13.07 -8.78 24.84
N CYS A 103 12.43 -7.79 24.20
CA CYS A 103 13.12 -6.65 23.63
C CYS A 103 13.79 -5.80 24.72
N PHE A 104 13.10 -5.53 25.82
CA PHE A 104 13.62 -4.75 26.95
C PHE A 104 14.72 -5.48 27.72
N ASP A 105 14.60 -6.79 27.92
CA ASP A 105 15.63 -7.59 28.59
C ASP A 105 16.96 -7.53 27.82
N ARG A 106 16.91 -7.59 26.49
CA ARG A 106 18.10 -7.42 25.62
C ARG A 106 18.70 -6.02 25.72
N LEU A 107 17.86 -5.02 25.97
CA LEU A 107 18.25 -3.61 26.07
C LEU A 107 18.74 -3.22 27.47
N SER A 108 18.47 -4.04 28.50
CA SER A 108 18.73 -3.74 29.92
C SER A 108 20.19 -3.42 30.28
N ARG A 109 21.15 -3.87 29.45
CA ARG A 109 22.60 -3.62 29.65
C ARG A 109 23.14 -2.43 28.86
N ALA A 110 22.32 -1.76 28.04
CA ALA A 110 22.74 -0.64 27.24
C ALA A 110 22.71 0.67 28.04
N LYS A 111 23.76 1.49 27.89
CA LYS A 111 23.90 2.79 28.57
C LYS A 111 23.31 3.96 27.78
N TYR A 112 23.23 3.82 26.45
CA TYR A 112 22.72 4.83 25.53
C TYR A 112 21.72 4.19 24.56
N PHE A 113 20.63 4.89 24.30
CA PHE A 113 19.57 4.44 23.39
C PHE A 113 19.36 5.44 22.27
N THR A 114 19.27 4.92 21.05
CA THR A 114 18.90 5.70 19.86
C THR A 114 17.61 5.13 19.29
N LYS A 115 16.57 5.95 19.21
CA LYS A 115 15.31 5.58 18.58
C LYS A 115 15.31 6.06 17.13
N ILE A 116 15.26 5.13 16.19
CA ILE A 116 15.10 5.42 14.77
C ILE A 116 13.66 5.06 14.39
N ASP A 117 12.88 6.05 13.96
CA ASP A 117 11.52 5.83 13.46
C ASP A 117 11.54 5.63 11.94
N LEU A 118 10.99 4.51 11.49
CA LEU A 118 10.86 4.14 10.08
C LEU A 118 9.45 4.45 9.55
N SER A 119 8.96 5.66 9.82
CA SER A 119 7.59 6.13 9.61
C SER A 119 7.02 5.96 8.18
N ARG A 120 7.85 5.63 7.18
CA ARG A 120 7.42 5.39 5.78
C ARG A 120 8.08 4.17 5.11
N ALA A 121 8.52 3.17 5.88
CA ALA A 121 9.09 1.94 5.32
C ALA A 121 8.12 1.17 4.40
N THR A 122 6.83 1.15 4.74
CA THR A 122 5.79 0.39 4.01
C THR A 122 5.43 0.99 2.65
N GLY A 123 5.47 2.32 2.51
CA GLY A 123 5.18 3.00 1.24
C GLY A 123 6.31 2.95 0.21
N ARG A 124 7.49 2.41 0.60
CA ARG A 124 8.69 2.31 -0.26
C ARG A 124 9.11 0.89 -0.57
N SER A 125 8.54 -0.12 0.10
CA SER A 125 8.79 -1.52 -0.25
C SER A 125 8.12 -1.84 -1.59
N GLU A 126 8.94 -2.11 -2.60
CA GLU A 126 8.47 -2.35 -3.94
C GLU A 126 7.76 -3.71 -4.02
N SER A 127 6.45 -3.69 -4.30
CA SER A 127 5.67 -4.91 -4.61
C SER A 127 5.87 -5.29 -6.08
N ARG A 128 7.11 -5.54 -6.50
CA ARG A 128 7.50 -5.66 -7.92
C ARG A 128 7.27 -7.02 -8.56
N ARG A 129 7.21 -8.11 -7.77
CA ARG A 129 7.20 -9.49 -8.28
C ARG A 129 5.94 -10.31 -7.99
N ALA A 130 5.15 -9.92 -6.97
CA ALA A 130 4.04 -10.68 -6.41
C ALA A 130 3.00 -11.23 -7.41
N MET A 131 2.60 -10.43 -8.38
CA MET A 131 1.43 -10.75 -9.20
C MET A 131 1.80 -11.05 -10.66
N ARG A 132 3.01 -11.59 -10.90
CA ARG A 132 3.59 -11.72 -12.25
C ARG A 132 3.77 -13.13 -12.79
N ARG A 133 3.40 -14.19 -12.07
CA ARG A 133 3.67 -15.57 -12.50
C ARG A 133 2.42 -16.44 -12.71
N ARG A 134 1.66 -16.12 -13.76
CA ARG A 134 1.18 -17.09 -14.78
C ARG A 134 1.12 -16.33 -16.12
N ARG A 135 1.77 -16.92 -17.13
CA ARG A 135 2.10 -16.30 -18.43
C ARG A 135 0.81 -15.87 -19.15
N HIS A 136 0.82 -14.68 -19.75
CA HIS A 136 -0.30 -13.92 -20.35
C HIS A 136 -1.13 -13.13 -19.32
N LEU A 137 -0.64 -11.98 -18.87
CA LEU A 137 -1.48 -10.79 -18.65
C LEU A 137 -0.62 -9.55 -18.34
N SER A 138 -1.08 -8.42 -18.83
CA SER A 138 -0.48 -7.09 -18.85
C SER A 138 -0.12 -6.54 -17.46
N ARG A 139 0.75 -5.53 -17.46
CA ARG A 139 1.61 -5.11 -16.36
C ARG A 139 0.89 -4.18 -15.36
N GLY A 140 0.77 -4.60 -14.09
CA GLY A 140 0.50 -3.73 -12.91
C GLY A 140 -0.97 -3.72 -12.45
N MET A 141 -1.28 -3.08 -11.30
CA MET A 141 -2.59 -2.90 -10.61
C MET A 141 -3.51 -1.70 -11.04
N GLU A 142 -4.75 -1.97 -11.53
CA GLU A 142 -5.56 -1.00 -12.32
C GLU A 142 -6.11 0.10 -11.45
N LEU A 143 -5.98 1.33 -11.97
CA LEU A 143 -6.80 2.49 -11.68
C LEU A 143 -7.97 2.63 -12.70
N SER A 144 -8.20 1.66 -13.57
CA SER A 144 -9.15 1.74 -14.69
C SER A 144 -10.60 1.95 -14.27
N SER A 145 -10.99 1.45 -13.10
CA SER A 145 -12.36 1.62 -12.61
C SER A 145 -12.65 3.05 -12.13
N PHE A 146 -11.64 3.92 -12.01
CA PHE A 146 -11.81 5.32 -11.62
C PHE A 146 -11.79 6.29 -12.81
N LEU A 147 -11.21 5.90 -13.95
CA LEU A 147 -11.11 6.77 -15.12
C LEU A 147 -12.40 6.85 -15.95
N SER A 148 -13.30 5.86 -15.88
CA SER A 148 -14.60 5.96 -16.58
C SER A 148 -15.57 6.96 -15.93
N CYS A 149 -15.33 7.40 -14.69
CA CYS A 149 -16.09 8.46 -14.02
C CYS A 149 -15.48 9.86 -14.18
N LEU A 150 -14.39 10.00 -14.93
CA LEU A 150 -13.73 11.28 -15.19
C LEU A 150 -14.04 11.83 -16.60
N SER A 151 -14.80 11.08 -17.41
CA SER A 151 -15.15 11.41 -18.79
C SER A 151 -16.66 11.47 -19.05
N ALA A 152 -17.47 11.74 -18.02
CA ALA A 152 -18.90 12.02 -18.15
C ALA A 152 -19.28 13.24 -17.29
#